data_AF-A0A821WTC7-F1
#
_entry.id   AF-A0A821WTC7-F1
#
_cell.length_a   1.000
_cell.length_b   1.000
_cell.length_c   1.000
_cell.angle_alpha   90.00
_cell.angle_beta   90.00
_cell.angle_gamma   90.00
#
_symmetry.space_group_name_H-M   'P 1'
#
loop_
_entity.id
_entity.type
_entity.pdbx_description
1 polymer ?
#
loop_
_entity_poly.entity_id
_entity_poly.type
_entity_poly.pdbx_seq_one_letter_code
_entity_poly.pdbx_strand_id
1 'polypeptide(L)' 'MEAAHQSGHNLIRYNMSSRVTIDDLLGKVALAVDELSQTTRLQFVDGPFTIAFARGYWILFDEL' A
#
# COMPACT_ATOMS: atom_id res chain seq x y z
N MET A 1 9.87 7.97 -13.17
CA MET A 1 9.64 9.08 -12.21
C MET A 1 9.36 10.39 -12.93
N GLU A 2 10.14 10.74 -13.95
CA GLU A 2 9.94 11.97 -14.74
C GLU A 2 8.54 12.07 -15.37
N ALA A 3 8.01 11.00 -15.94
CA ALA A 3 6.66 10.97 -16.52
C ALA A 3 5.53 11.22 -15.49
N ALA A 4 5.67 10.72 -14.26
CA ALA A 4 4.69 10.97 -13.19
C ALA A 4 4.76 12.43 -12.72
N HIS A 5 5.98 12.96 -12.57
CA HIS A 5 6.21 14.37 -12.24
C HIS A 5 5.66 15.32 -13.29
N GLN A 6 5.85 15.02 -14.57
CA GLN A 6 5.38 15.84 -15.68
C GLN A 6 3.84 15.75 -15.89
N SER A 7 3.21 14.64 -15.50
CA SER A 7 1.77 14.44 -15.64
C SER A 7 0.94 14.77 -14.39
N GLY A 8 1.59 15.13 -13.28
CA GLY A 8 0.91 15.44 -12.01
C GLY A 8 0.30 14.22 -11.31
N HIS A 9 0.61 13.00 -11.74
CA HIS A 9 0.12 11.78 -11.10
C HIS A 9 1.00 11.37 -9.92
N ASN A 10 0.37 10.98 -8.81
CA ASN A 10 1.05 10.36 -7.69
C ASN A 10 1.58 8.98 -8.10
N LEU A 11 2.83 8.69 -7.74
CA LEU A 11 3.52 7.44 -8.06
C LEU A 11 3.94 6.71 -6.79
N ILE A 12 3.48 5.48 -6.61
CA ILE A 12 3.94 4.55 -5.58
C ILE A 12 5.01 3.64 -6.21
N ARG A 13 6.20 3.57 -5.61
CA ARG A 13 7.23 2.58 -5.99
C ARG A 13 7.22 1.45 -4.98
N TYR A 14 7.16 0.22 -5.46
CA TYR A 14 7.14 -0.97 -4.61
C TYR A 14 8.06 -2.04 -5.17
N ASN A 15 8.98 -2.54 -4.36
CA ASN A 15 9.90 -3.60 -4.75
C ASN A 15 9.26 -4.97 -4.51
N MET A 16 9.27 -5.83 -5.52
CA MET A 16 8.70 -7.17 -5.53
C MET A 16 9.76 -8.23 -5.19
N SER A 17 10.54 -8.02 -4.14
CA SER A 17 11.47 -9.06 -3.67
C SER A 17 10.76 -10.40 -3.43
N SER A 18 11.51 -11.50 -3.48
CA SER A 18 11.00 -12.88 -3.34
C SER A 18 10.25 -13.19 -2.04
N ARG A 19 10.26 -12.27 -1.07
CA ARG A 19 9.57 -12.39 0.22
C ARG A 19 8.21 -11.69 0.25
N VAL A 20 7.89 -10.86 -0.74
CA VAL A 20 6.62 -10.14 -0.83
C VAL A 20 5.49 -11.12 -1.09
N THR A 21 4.44 -11.05 -0.27
CA THR A 21 3.24 -11.86 -0.44
C THR A 21 2.10 -11.06 -1.08
N ILE A 22 1.04 -11.76 -1.52
CA ILE A 22 -0.16 -11.12 -2.04
C ILE A 22 -0.83 -10.24 -0.95
N ASP A 23 -0.82 -10.69 0.31
CA ASP A 23 -1.37 -9.93 1.43
C ASP A 23 -0.59 -8.63 1.68
N ASP A 24 0.73 -8.63 1.46
CA ASP A 24 1.53 -7.40 1.54
C ASP A 24 1.17 -6.39 0.43
N LEU A 25 0.69 -6.88 -0.72
CA LEU A 25 0.33 -6.07 -1.88
C LEU A 25 -1.11 -5.52 -1.78
N LEU A 26 -2.06 -6.37 -1.40
CA LEU A 26 -3.49 -6.06 -1.35
C LEU A 26 -3.92 -5.51 0.00
N GLY A 27 -3.35 -5.99 1.08
CA GLY A 27 -3.70 -5.61 2.44
C GLY A 27 -3.83 -6.80 3.37
N LYS A 28 -3.70 -6.53 4.66
CA LYS A 28 -3.66 -7.55 5.71
C LYS A 28 -4.38 -7.10 6.96
N VAL A 29 -4.86 -8.08 7.73
CA VAL A 29 -5.41 -7.82 9.06
C VAL A 29 -4.25 -7.57 10.03
N ALA A 30 -4.28 -6.42 10.67
CA ALA A 30 -3.33 -6.02 11.70
C ALA A 30 -4.06 -5.68 13.00
N LEU A 31 -3.32 -5.71 14.10
CA LEU A 31 -3.79 -5.20 15.37
C LEU A 31 -3.55 -3.70 15.40
N ALA A 32 -4.61 -2.93 15.63
CA ALA A 32 -4.55 -1.49 15.84
C ALA A 32 -5.01 -1.18 17.27
N VAL A 33 -4.33 -0.24 17.92
CA VAL A 33 -4.73 0.25 19.24
C VAL A 33 -5.70 1.40 19.03
N ASP A 34 -6.86 1.33 19.67
CA ASP A 34 -7.77 2.46 19.73
C ASP A 34 -7.28 3.49 20.74
N GLU A 35 -7.03 4.71 20.26
CA GLU A 35 -6.43 5.78 21.07
C GLU A 35 -7.32 6.25 22.24
N LEU A 36 -8.64 6.04 22.17
CA LEU A 36 -9.61 6.51 23.18
C LEU A 36 -9.82 5.48 24.30
N SER A 37 -9.94 4.22 23.93
CA SER A 37 -10.26 3.10 24.83
C SER A 37 -9.05 2.28 25.24
N GLN A 38 -7.88 2.52 24.63
CA GLN A 38 -6.66 1.74 24.77
C GLN A 38 -6.85 0.23 24.51
N THR A 39 -7.90 -0.13 23.75
CA THR A 39 -8.19 -1.51 23.41
C THR A 39 -7.54 -1.88 22.09
N THR A 40 -7.07 -3.13 21.98
CA THR A 40 -6.52 -3.65 20.72
C THR A 40 -7.66 -4.24 19.87
N ARG A 41 -7.71 -3.86 18.60
CA ARG A 41 -8.78 -4.24 17.67
C ARG A 41 -8.17 -4.80 16.39
N LEU A 42 -8.84 -5.78 15.79
CA LEU A 42 -8.48 -6.23 14.45
C LEU A 42 -8.93 -5.19 13.43
N GLN A 43 -8.01 -4.76 12.58
CA GLN A 43 -8.27 -3.80 11.51
C GLN A 43 -7.67 -4.34 10.21
N PHE A 44 -8.41 -4.21 9.12
CA PHE A 44 -7.85 -4.40 7.79
C PHE A 44 -7.08 -3.16 7.36
N VAL A 45 -5.83 -3.34 6.94
CA VAL A 45 -4.96 -2.27 6.47
C VAL A 45 -4.69 -2.51 4.99
N ASP A 46 -5.09 -1.53 4.16
CA ASP A 46 -4.90 -1.60 2.71
C ASP A 46 -3.43 -1.69 2.33
N GLY A 47 -3.12 -2.56 1.38
CA GLY A 47 -1.81 -2.67 0.77
C GLY A 47 -1.56 -1.57 -0.26
N PRO A 48 -0.30 -1.41 -0.71
CA PRO A 48 0.12 -0.36 -1.64
C PRO A 48 -0.61 -0.42 -2.97
N PHE A 49 -0.95 -1.62 -3.48
CA PHE A 49 -1.72 -1.76 -4.71
C PHE A 49 -3.17 -1.30 -4.51
N THR A 50 -3.81 -1.70 -3.42
CA THR A 50 -5.19 -1.30 -3.10
C THR A 50 -5.31 0.21 -2.97
N ILE A 51 -4.35 0.85 -2.29
CA ILE A 51 -4.28 2.32 -2.18
C ILE A 51 -4.10 2.95 -3.57
N ALA A 52 -3.18 2.43 -4.38
CA ALA A 52 -2.92 2.97 -5.72
C ALA A 52 -4.16 2.86 -6.61
N PHE A 53 -4.79 1.70 -6.62
CA PHE A 53 -6.00 1.41 -7.38
C PHE A 53 -7.16 2.31 -6.96
N ALA A 54 -7.45 2.40 -5.67
CA ALA A 54 -8.56 3.19 -5.15
C ALA A 54 -8.39 4.71 -5.40
N ARG A 55 -7.16 5.20 -5.42
CA ARG A 55 -6.86 6.64 -5.59
C ARG A 55 -6.45 7.02 -7.01
N GLY A 56 -6.40 6.07 -7.94
CA GLY A 56 -5.95 6.30 -9.32
C GLY A 56 -4.47 6.66 -9.41
N TYR A 57 -3.65 6.23 -8.44
CA TYR A 57 -2.20 6.48 -8.47
C TYR A 57 -1.53 5.50 -9.41
N TRP A 58 -0.41 5.93 -9.98
CA TRP A 58 0.45 5.03 -10.70
C TRP A 58 1.23 4.19 -9.69
N ILE A 59 1.41 2.91 -9.99
CA ILE A 59 2.27 2.03 -9.21
C ILE A 59 3.34 1.45 -10.12
N LEU A 60 4.59 1.52 -9.66
CA LEU A 60 5.74 0.93 -10.33
C LEU A 60 6.26 -0.22 -9.47
N PHE A 61 6.21 -1.43 -10.03
CA PHE A 61 6.84 -2.60 -9.46
C PHE A 61 8.29 -2.68 -9.90
N ASP A 62 9.20 -2.73 -8.93
CA ASP A 62 10.63 -2.97 -9.13
C ASP A 62 10.93 -4.45 -8.88
N GLU A 63 11.83 -5.06 -9.65
CA GLU A 63 12.26 -6.47 -9.49
C GLU A 63 11.11 -7.50 -9.55
N LEU A 64 10.45 -7.64 -10.70
CA LEU A 64 9.51 -8.75 -10.99
C LEU A 64 10.22 -10.09 -11.23
#